data_AF-A0A1J3CGF8-F1
#
_entry.id   AF-A0A1J3CGF8-F1
#
_cell.length_a   1.000
_cell.length_b   1.000
_cell.length_c   1.000
_cell.angle_alpha   90.00
_cell.angle_beta   90.00
_cell.angle_gamma   90.00
#
_symmetry.space_group_name_H-M   'P 1'
#
loop_
_entity.id
_entity.type
_entity.pdbx_description
1 polymer ?
#
loop_
_entity_poly.entity_id
_entity_poly.type
_entity_poly.pdbx_seq_one_letter_code
_entity_poly.pdbx_strand_id
1 'polypeptide(L)'
;FLVDSKDICDLLEDNNGTKKVLGIALDMDEIDVLRIHKEAFNGMSNLRFLKMYNKKWNQQKEVRWHLSGGFNYLPHKLKLLTLDGYPKKCMPSKFCPENLVKLQMRGSKLKRLWKGVHSLGGLKKFDLGGSR
;
A
#
# COMPACT_ATOMS: atom_id res chain seq x y z
N PHE A 1 14.50 7.54 -0.12
CA PHE A 1 13.14 7.37 -0.69
C PHE A 1 13.30 6.63 -2.00
N LEU A 2 12.35 5.77 -2.36
CA LEU A 2 12.35 5.05 -3.64
C LEU A 2 11.21 5.58 -4.51
N VAL A 3 11.53 5.89 -5.77
CA VAL A 3 10.59 6.46 -6.75
C VAL A 3 10.72 5.83 -8.14
N ASP A 4 11.80 5.11 -8.42
CA ASP A 4 11.97 4.39 -9.67
C ASP A 4 11.08 3.13 -9.66
N SER A 5 10.23 2.98 -10.68
CA SER A 5 9.23 1.92 -10.74
C SER A 5 9.85 0.53 -10.85
N LYS A 6 11.00 0.39 -11.52
CA LYS A 6 11.68 -0.91 -11.64
C LYS A 6 12.33 -1.31 -10.32
N ASP A 7 13.08 -0.41 -9.70
CA ASP A 7 13.71 -0.66 -8.40
C ASP A 7 12.68 -1.01 -7.31
N ILE A 8 11.52 -0.34 -7.34
CA ILE A 8 10.43 -0.63 -6.39
C ILE A 8 9.83 -2.01 -6.66
N CYS A 9 9.54 -2.36 -7.92
CA CYS A 9 9.00 -3.67 -8.28
C CYS A 9 9.94 -4.79 -7.86
N ASP A 10 11.23 -4.70 -8.21
CA ASP A 10 12.26 -5.68 -7.86
C ASP A 10 12.36 -5.82 -6.33
N LEU A 11 12.37 -4.70 -5.60
CA LEU A 11 12.44 -4.71 -4.14
C LEU A 11 11.21 -5.37 -3.48
N LEU A 12 10.01 -5.15 -4.01
CA LEU A 12 8.76 -5.71 -3.47
C LEU A 12 8.59 -7.19 -3.83
N GLU A 13 9.07 -7.61 -5.00
CA GLU A 13 9.02 -9.00 -5.46
C GLU A 13 10.09 -9.87 -4.77
N ASP A 14 11.31 -9.35 -4.61
CA ASP A 14 12.45 -10.12 -4.08
C ASP A 14 12.60 -10.02 -2.56
N ASN A 15 11.73 -9.27 -1.87
CA ASN A 15 11.82 -9.06 -0.42
C ASN A 15 13.14 -8.41 0.05
N ASN A 16 13.74 -7.56 -0.78
CA ASN A 16 15.03 -6.90 -0.52
C ASN A 16 14.89 -5.57 0.25
N GLY A 17 13.72 -5.30 0.81
CA GLY A 17 13.44 -4.09 1.58
C GLY A 17 14.26 -4.02 2.88
N THR A 18 14.83 -2.85 3.19
CA THR A 18 15.67 -2.65 4.39
C THR A 18 15.13 -1.55 5.30
N LYS A 19 15.63 -1.49 6.54
CA LYS A 19 15.31 -0.45 7.53
C LYS A 19 15.73 0.98 7.09
N LYS A 20 16.53 1.11 6.03
CA LYS A 20 16.91 2.41 5.45
C LYS A 20 15.78 3.01 4.60
N VAL A 21 14.83 2.20 4.14
CA VAL A 21 13.70 2.67 3.32
C VAL A 21 12.69 3.38 4.21
N LEU A 22 12.57 4.70 4.03
CA LEU A 22 11.60 5.54 4.74
C LEU A 22 10.33 5.80 3.92
N GLY A 23 10.42 5.71 2.60
CA GLY A 23 9.29 5.98 1.73
C GLY A 23 9.42 5.36 0.35
N ILE A 24 8.28 4.94 -0.19
CA ILE A 24 8.07 4.37 -1.52
C ILE A 24 6.96 5.19 -2.20
N ALA A 25 7.21 5.61 -3.45
CA ALA A 25 6.18 6.18 -4.30
C ALA A 25 6.26 5.55 -5.70
N LEU A 26 5.30 4.68 -5.99
CA LEU A 26 5.16 3.96 -7.24
C LEU A 26 4.02 4.56 -8.06
N ASP A 27 4.34 5.03 -9.26
CA ASP A 27 3.33 5.37 -10.27
C ASP A 27 2.86 4.08 -10.94
N MET A 28 1.63 3.70 -10.64
CA MET A 28 1.02 2.48 -11.13
C MET A 28 0.72 2.58 -12.64
N ASP A 29 0.66 3.78 -13.22
CA ASP A 29 0.45 3.95 -14.66
C ASP A 29 1.67 3.46 -15.48
N GLU A 30 2.86 3.40 -14.87
CA GLU A 30 4.13 3.00 -15.51
C GLU A 30 4.31 1.48 -15.60
N ILE A 31 3.45 0.70 -14.93
CA ILE A 31 3.57 -0.77 -14.85
C ILE A 31 2.26 -1.45 -15.22
N ASP A 32 2.34 -2.71 -15.66
CA ASP A 32 1.14 -3.52 -15.96
C ASP A 32 0.81 -4.52 -14.85
N VAL A 33 1.85 -4.99 -14.14
CA VAL A 33 1.76 -6.03 -13.12
C VAL A 33 2.56 -5.59 -11.90
N LEU A 34 1.93 -5.65 -10.73
CA LEU A 34 2.58 -5.42 -9.45
C LEU A 34 2.63 -6.72 -8.65
N ARG A 35 3.83 -7.28 -8.47
CA ARG A 35 4.07 -8.45 -7.61
C ARG A 35 4.55 -7.99 -6.25
N ILE A 36 3.94 -8.51 -5.19
CA ILE A 36 4.34 -8.20 -3.81
C ILE A 36 4.54 -9.50 -3.05
N HIS A 37 5.77 -9.75 -2.65
CA HIS A 37 6.12 -10.87 -1.80
C HIS A 37 5.37 -10.80 -0.46
N LYS A 38 5.03 -11.96 0.11
CA LYS A 38 4.24 -12.03 1.37
C LYS A 38 4.95 -11.33 2.54
N GLU A 39 6.27 -11.21 2.45
CA GLU A 39 7.16 -10.61 3.44
C GLU A 39 7.77 -9.27 3.01
N ALA A 40 7.40 -8.73 1.84
CA ALA A 40 8.06 -7.58 1.22
C ALA A 40 8.32 -6.40 2.18
N PHE A 41 7.39 -6.16 3.11
CA PHE A 41 7.48 -5.07 4.07
C PHE A 41 8.15 -5.42 5.40
N ASN A 42 8.47 -6.68 5.68
CA ASN A 42 9.03 -7.14 6.95
C ASN A 42 10.38 -6.46 7.26
N GLY A 43 11.26 -6.35 6.25
CA GLY A 43 12.56 -5.67 6.39
C GLY A 43 12.47 -4.14 6.49
N MET A 44 11.32 -3.55 6.15
CA MET A 44 11.10 -2.10 6.04
C MET A 44 10.38 -1.49 7.25
N SER A 45 10.75 -1.91 8.46
CA SER A 45 10.12 -1.45 9.72
C SER A 45 10.15 0.07 9.98
N ASN A 46 10.97 0.83 9.25
CA ASN A 46 11.03 2.30 9.32
C ASN A 46 10.24 3.01 8.22
N LEU A 47 9.53 2.27 7.35
CA LEU A 47 8.72 2.84 6.29
C LEU A 47 7.60 3.69 6.88
N ARG A 48 7.53 4.96 6.45
CA ARG A 48 6.53 5.93 6.88
C ARG A 48 5.60 6.37 5.75
N PHE A 49 6.06 6.25 4.51
CA PHE A 49 5.34 6.70 3.33
C PHE A 49 5.23 5.57 2.33
N LEU A 50 4.03 5.09 2.08
CA LEU A 50 3.77 4.09 1.05
C LEU A 50 2.73 4.66 0.09
N LYS A 51 3.13 4.93 -1.15
CA LYS A 51 2.23 5.39 -2.19
C LYS A 51 2.32 4.49 -3.41
N MET A 52 1.21 3.84 -3.75
CA MET A 52 0.96 3.14 -5.00
C MET A 52 -0.29 3.77 -5.58
N TYR A 53 -0.12 4.65 -6.57
CA TYR A 53 -1.15 5.58 -7.03
C TYR A 53 -1.22 5.60 -8.56
N ASN A 54 -2.40 5.89 -9.11
CA ASN A 54 -2.59 6.14 -10.53
C ASN A 54 -2.72 7.65 -10.75
N LYS A 55 -1.96 8.24 -11.69
CA LYS A 55 -2.13 9.65 -12.08
C LYS A 55 -3.35 9.81 -13.00
N LYS A 56 -3.56 8.84 -13.88
CA LYS A 56 -4.55 8.89 -14.96
C LYS A 56 -5.82 8.13 -14.57
N TRP A 57 -6.53 8.65 -13.56
CA TRP A 57 -7.77 8.05 -13.03
C TRP A 57 -8.86 7.77 -14.09
N ASN A 58 -8.85 8.52 -15.19
CA ASN A 58 -9.79 8.39 -16.31
C ASN A 58 -9.38 7.33 -17.35
N GLN A 59 -8.13 6.85 -17.31
CA GLN A 59 -7.67 5.77 -18.17
C GLN A 59 -7.91 4.47 -17.41
N GLN A 60 -8.74 3.58 -17.98
CA GLN A 60 -9.16 2.31 -17.38
C GLN A 60 -8.03 1.27 -17.30
N LYS A 61 -6.78 1.69 -17.09
CA LYS A 61 -5.65 0.78 -16.93
C LYS A 61 -5.75 0.13 -15.55
N GLU A 62 -6.26 -1.11 -15.51
CA GLU A 62 -6.24 -1.92 -14.31
C GLU A 62 -4.86 -2.59 -14.19
N VAL A 63 -4.06 -2.16 -13.21
CA VAL A 63 -2.82 -2.87 -12.85
C VAL A 63 -3.16 -4.19 -12.18
N ARG A 64 -2.53 -5.28 -12.64
CA ARG A 64 -2.74 -6.62 -12.07
C ARG A 64 -1.93 -6.78 -10.79
N TRP A 65 -2.61 -6.85 -9.66
CA TRP A 65 -1.99 -7.11 -8.37
C TRP A 65 -1.79 -8.61 -8.15
N HIS A 66 -0.54 -9.02 -7.97
CA HIS A 66 -0.17 -10.36 -7.53
C HIS A 66 0.37 -10.28 -6.11
N LEU A 67 -0.54 -10.40 -5.15
CA LEU A 67 -0.19 -10.48 -3.74
C LEU A 67 0.09 -11.94 -3.39
N SER A 68 1.35 -12.28 -3.09
CA SER A 68 1.70 -13.64 -2.70
C SER A 68 0.87 -14.13 -1.51
N GLY A 69 0.58 -15.43 -1.49
CA GLY A 69 -0.18 -16.08 -0.43
C GLY A 69 0.38 -15.73 0.95
N GLY A 70 -0.49 -15.27 1.85
CA GLY A 70 -0.08 -14.85 3.20
C GLY A 70 0.33 -13.38 3.34
N PHE A 71 0.24 -12.54 2.29
CA PHE A 71 0.40 -11.09 2.43
C PHE A 71 -0.57 -10.54 3.49
N ASN A 72 -0.02 -10.22 4.67
CA ASN A 72 -0.79 -9.86 5.85
C ASN A 72 -0.04 -8.91 6.80
N TYR A 73 0.99 -8.21 6.31
CA TYR A 73 1.77 -7.26 7.09
C TYR A 73 1.98 -5.94 6.34
N LEU A 74 1.85 -4.83 7.07
CA LEU A 74 2.26 -3.50 6.67
C LEU A 74 2.98 -2.83 7.86
N PRO A 75 4.01 -1.99 7.65
CA PRO A 75 4.80 -1.43 8.75
C PRO A 75 3.99 -0.49 9.65
N HIS A 76 4.16 -0.62 10.98
CA HIS A 76 3.36 0.13 11.96
C HIS A 76 3.71 1.64 12.01
N LYS A 77 4.86 2.04 11.48
CA LYS A 77 5.31 3.43 11.44
C LYS A 77 4.74 4.21 10.24
N LEU A 78 3.87 3.59 9.44
CA LEU A 78 3.21 4.23 8.31
C LEU A 78 2.40 5.44 8.77
N LYS A 79 2.71 6.59 8.17
CA LYS A 79 1.99 7.85 8.33
C LYS A 79 1.11 8.17 7.12
N LEU A 80 1.58 7.85 5.91
CA LEU A 80 0.80 8.02 4.68
C LEU A 80 0.70 6.68 3.97
N LEU A 81 -0.53 6.26 3.69
CA LEU A 81 -0.82 5.05 2.93
C LEU A 81 -1.70 5.39 1.73
N THR A 82 -1.21 5.08 0.53
CA THR A 82 -1.96 5.14 -0.72
C THR A 82 -1.83 3.80 -1.44
N LEU A 83 -2.95 3.11 -1.65
CA LEU A 83 -3.05 1.82 -2.35
C LEU A 83 -4.26 1.88 -3.30
N ASP A 84 -4.15 2.67 -4.37
CA ASP A 84 -5.22 2.79 -5.36
C ASP A 84 -5.39 1.47 -6.14
N GLY A 85 -6.63 1.07 -6.41
CA GLY A 85 -6.93 -0.21 -7.07
C GLY A 85 -6.66 -1.46 -6.23
N TYR A 86 -6.49 -1.32 -4.91
CA TYR A 86 -6.17 -2.45 -4.02
C TYR A 86 -7.17 -3.62 -4.19
N PRO A 87 -6.70 -4.87 -4.40
CA PRO A 87 -7.55 -5.95 -4.89
C PRO A 87 -8.30 -6.71 -3.79
N LYS A 88 -7.90 -6.57 -2.51
CA LYS A 88 -8.49 -7.33 -1.40
C LYS A 88 -9.66 -6.57 -0.77
N LYS A 89 -10.63 -7.35 -0.27
CA LYS A 89 -11.82 -6.86 0.44
C LYS A 89 -11.53 -6.30 1.84
N CYS A 90 -10.36 -6.61 2.40
CA CYS A 90 -9.94 -6.18 3.73
C CYS A 90 -8.46 -5.82 3.74
N MET A 91 -8.06 -4.91 4.64
CA MET A 91 -6.64 -4.66 4.90
C MET A 91 -5.99 -5.87 5.58
N PRO A 92 -4.65 -5.94 5.55
CA PRO A 92 -3.89 -6.86 6.39
C PRO A 92 -4.36 -6.83 7.85
N SER A 93 -4.67 -7.99 8.42
CA SER A 93 -5.23 -8.10 9.77
C SER A 93 -4.24 -7.70 10.87
N LYS A 94 -2.93 -7.72 10.58
CA LYS A 94 -1.87 -7.29 11.51
C LYS A 94 -1.55 -5.79 11.39
N PHE A 95 -2.24 -5.05 10.52
CA PHE A 95 -1.96 -3.63 10.33
C PHE A 95 -2.56 -2.80 11.48
N CYS A 96 -1.70 -2.02 12.15
CA CYS A 96 -2.10 -1.08 13.19
C CYS A 96 -2.08 0.36 12.63
N PRO A 97 -3.24 1.03 12.48
CA PRO A 97 -3.34 2.35 11.84
C PRO A 97 -3.07 3.53 12.79
N GLU A 98 -2.60 3.31 14.03
CA GLU A 98 -2.48 4.34 15.07
C GLU A 98 -1.61 5.54 14.67
N ASN A 99 -0.55 5.29 13.87
CA ASN A 99 0.36 6.33 13.38
C ASN A 99 -0.10 6.97 12.06
N LEU A 100 -1.23 6.51 11.51
CA LEU A 100 -1.67 6.89 10.17
C LEU A 100 -2.28 8.30 10.20
N VAL A 101 -1.77 9.16 9.33
CA VAL A 101 -2.20 10.55 9.15
C VAL A 101 -3.03 10.71 7.88
N LYS A 102 -2.72 9.95 6.82
CA LYS A 102 -3.51 9.91 5.59
C LYS A 102 -3.70 8.48 5.11
N LEU A 103 -4.93 8.17 4.74
CA LEU A 103 -5.31 6.95 4.02
C LEU A 103 -5.98 7.31 2.68
N GLN A 104 -5.53 6.67 1.59
CA GLN A 104 -6.14 6.75 0.27
C GLN A 104 -6.18 5.35 -0.36
N MET A 105 -7.35 4.90 -0.80
CA MET A 105 -7.52 3.59 -1.46
C MET A 105 -8.59 3.67 -2.55
N ARG A 106 -8.41 4.60 -3.49
CA ARG A 106 -9.42 4.87 -4.52
C ARG A 106 -9.59 3.65 -5.42
N GLY A 107 -10.82 3.33 -5.81
CA GLY A 107 -11.10 2.25 -6.79
C GLY A 107 -10.70 0.86 -6.30
N SER A 108 -10.47 0.70 -5.01
CA SER A 108 -10.17 -0.57 -4.39
C SER A 108 -11.41 -1.47 -4.32
N LYS A 109 -11.22 -2.77 -4.12
CA LYS A 109 -12.30 -3.73 -3.84
C LYS A 109 -12.63 -3.81 -2.34
N LEU A 110 -12.31 -2.76 -1.59
CA LEU A 110 -12.26 -2.76 -0.14
C LEU A 110 -13.67 -2.63 0.45
N LYS A 111 -14.09 -3.63 1.22
CA LYS A 111 -15.39 -3.64 1.91
C LYS A 111 -15.29 -3.31 3.39
N ARG A 112 -14.12 -3.53 3.98
CA ARG A 112 -13.83 -3.25 5.38
C ARG A 112 -12.35 -2.92 5.53
N LEU A 113 -12.03 -1.91 6.32
CA LEU A 113 -10.64 -1.56 6.57
C LEU A 113 -9.99 -2.58 7.50
N TRP A 114 -10.37 -2.61 8.78
CA TRP A 114 -9.80 -3.49 9.79
C TRP A 114 -10.90 -4.23 10.55
N LYS A 115 -10.52 -5.29 11.27
CA LYS A 115 -11.41 -5.95 12.23
C LYS A 115 -11.22 -5.28 13.59
N GLY A 116 -12.31 -5.08 14.33
CA GLY A 116 -12.28 -4.45 15.64
C GLY A 116 -12.20 -2.93 15.60
N VAL A 117 -12.01 -2.34 16.78
CA VAL A 117 -11.93 -0.88 16.97
C VAL A 117 -10.46 -0.49 17.07
N HIS A 118 -10.04 0.45 16.23
CA HIS A 118 -8.70 1.02 16.28
C HIS A 118 -8.78 2.51 16.58
N SER A 119 -7.84 3.02 17.38
CA SER A 119 -7.68 4.46 17.54
C SER A 119 -7.13 5.07 16.25
N LEU A 120 -7.80 6.12 15.76
CA LEU A 120 -7.40 6.89 14.58
C LEU A 120 -7.08 8.34 14.94
N GLY A 121 -6.65 8.62 16.17
CA GLY A 121 -6.45 9.99 16.67
C GLY A 121 -5.50 10.84 15.82
N GLY A 122 -4.58 10.22 15.08
CA GLY A 122 -3.66 10.91 14.17
C GLY A 122 -4.19 11.11 12.74
N LEU A 123 -5.30 10.47 12.36
CA LEU A 123 -5.80 10.44 10.99
C LEU A 123 -6.49 11.76 10.63
N LYS A 124 -5.96 12.46 9.63
CA LYS A 124 -6.44 13.78 9.18
C LYS A 124 -7.12 13.73 7.81
N LYS A 125 -6.77 12.74 6.97
CA LYS A 125 -7.28 12.63 5.60
C LYS A 125 -7.62 11.20 5.27
N PHE A 126 -8.77 11.03 4.62
CA PHE A 126 -9.34 9.73 4.29
C PHE A 126 -10.04 9.81 2.93
N ASP A 127 -9.69 8.90 2.03
CA ASP A 127 -10.24 8.89 0.68
C ASP A 127 -10.39 7.45 0.16
N LEU A 128 -11.63 7.03 -0.02
CA LEU A 128 -12.01 5.72 -0.57
C LEU A 128 -12.84 5.88 -1.86
N GLY A 129 -12.67 6.99 -2.58
CA GLY A 129 -13.47 7.30 -3.76
C GLY A 129 -13.49 6.15 -4.78
N GLY A 130 -14.67 5.74 -5.22
CA GLY A 130 -14.85 4.67 -6.21
C GLY A 130 -14.55 3.25 -5.72
N SER A 131 -14.32 3.05 -4.41
CA SER A 131 -14.17 1.71 -3.82
C SER A 131 -15.48 0.90 -3.92
N ARG A 132 -15.39 -0.43 -4.12
CA ARG A 132 -16.53 -1.35 -4.39
C ARG A 132 -16.56 -2.57 -3.47
#